data_AF-A0A1F4AJ32-F1
#
_entry.id   AF-A0A1F4AJ32-F1
#
_cell.length_a   1.000
_cell.length_b   1.000
_cell.length_c   1.000
_cell.angle_alpha   90.00
_cell.angle_beta   90.00
_cell.angle_gamma   90.00
#
_symmetry.space_group_name_H-M   'P 1'
#
loop_
_entity.id
_entity.type
_entity.pdbx_description
1 polymer ?
#
loop_
_entity_poly.entity_id
_entity_poly.type
_entity_poly.pdbx_seq_one_letter_code
_entity_poly.pdbx_strand_id
1 'polypeptide(L)'
;MAQLTFLGAAGEVTGSCYLVDTGEVKFLIECGMFQGGRSAGRRNRRFAFAPQEIAFVLLVESTYGNRSHKSRVQTLDEFAYALTDTIASRRGGPRMKFTESVEESMRINSVRSGAAIISASGMCDGGRVKHHLRYNISRPECSIVFVGFQAAGTLGRRIVDGAKTVRIFGEPYAVRAKVFTIGGLSAHADRPALLGWLGHFKRAPRQTWIVHGEPPAAHALREEIRRKGWRAEVPSPGQTIEIA
;
A
#
# COMPACT_ATOMS: atom_id res chain seq x y z
N MET A 1 34.48 4.16 8.16
CA MET A 1 33.35 4.87 7.51
C MET A 1 32.24 3.86 7.37
N ALA A 2 31.02 4.22 7.77
CA ALA A 2 29.91 3.28 7.73
C ALA A 2 29.33 3.22 6.32
N GLN A 3 28.76 2.09 5.93
CA GLN A 3 28.17 1.83 4.63
C GLN A 3 26.71 1.43 4.79
N LEU A 4 25.85 1.92 3.88
CA LEU A 4 24.45 1.56 3.77
C LEU A 4 24.21 0.90 2.42
N THR A 5 23.73 -0.34 2.44
CA THR A 5 23.37 -1.10 1.24
C THR A 5 21.87 -1.33 1.16
N PHE A 6 21.27 -1.00 0.02
CA PHE A 6 19.84 -1.17 -0.23
C PHE A 6 19.53 -2.55 -0.80
N LEU A 7 19.29 -3.53 0.08
CA LEU A 7 19.04 -4.93 -0.27
C LEU A 7 17.58 -5.22 -0.64
N GLY A 8 16.65 -4.31 -0.33
CA GLY A 8 15.21 -4.47 -0.61
C GLY A 8 14.43 -3.15 -0.59
N ALA A 9 13.26 -3.13 -1.24
CA ALA A 9 12.42 -1.93 -1.43
C ALA A 9 13.15 -0.71 -2.05
N ALA A 10 14.18 -0.91 -2.86
CA ALA A 10 14.75 0.11 -3.75
C ALA A 10 14.10 -0.02 -5.13
N GLY A 11 13.22 0.92 -5.50
CA GLY A 11 12.44 0.82 -6.75
C GLY A 11 11.25 -0.17 -6.69
N GLU A 12 11.00 -0.75 -5.53
CA GLU A 12 9.90 -1.69 -5.28
C GLU A 12 9.13 -1.29 -4.02
N VAL A 13 7.97 -1.92 -3.80
CA VAL A 13 6.97 -1.51 -2.80
C VAL A 13 6.78 -2.54 -1.70
N THR A 14 7.62 -3.58 -1.65
CA THR A 14 7.58 -4.67 -0.68
C THR A 14 9.00 -5.13 -0.34
N GLY A 15 9.18 -5.79 0.82
CA GLY A 15 10.43 -6.46 1.18
C GLY A 15 11.58 -5.49 1.49
N SER A 16 11.34 -4.47 2.33
CA SER A 16 12.40 -3.57 2.77
C SER A 16 13.48 -4.33 3.54
N CYS A 17 14.73 -4.10 3.15
CA CYS A 17 15.91 -4.68 3.76
C CYS A 17 17.08 -3.75 3.48
N TYR A 18 17.63 -3.11 4.52
CA TYR A 18 18.75 -2.18 4.36
C TYR A 18 19.87 -2.59 5.31
N LEU A 19 21.06 -2.89 4.78
CA LEU A 19 22.20 -3.29 5.59
C LEU A 19 23.05 -2.08 5.93
N VAL A 20 23.31 -1.88 7.22
CA VAL A 20 24.32 -0.95 7.71
C VAL A 20 25.54 -1.74 8.15
N ASP A 21 26.71 -1.35 7.66
CA ASP A 21 28.01 -1.88 8.05
C ASP A 21 28.88 -0.73 8.54
N THR A 22 29.19 -0.68 9.85
CA THR A 22 30.02 0.39 10.41
C THR A 22 31.52 0.10 10.33
N GLY A 23 31.90 -1.09 9.85
CA GLY A 23 33.25 -1.64 9.94
C GLY A 23 33.51 -2.41 11.26
N GLU A 24 32.75 -2.13 12.31
CA GLU A 24 32.81 -2.83 13.60
C GLU A 24 31.59 -3.74 13.83
N VAL A 25 30.42 -3.29 13.36
CA VAL A 25 29.16 -4.02 13.50
C VAL A 25 28.35 -3.91 12.22
N LYS A 26 27.64 -5.00 11.89
CA LYS A 26 26.67 -5.06 10.80
C LYS A 26 25.28 -5.28 11.37
N PHE A 27 24.32 -4.45 10.95
CA PHE A 27 22.92 -4.59 11.37
C PHE A 27 21.97 -4.16 10.25
N LEU A 28 20.74 -4.64 10.31
CA LEU A 28 19.71 -4.30 9.32
C LEU A 28 18.84 -3.15 9.84
N ILE A 29 18.66 -2.11 9.03
CA ILE A 29 17.53 -1.18 9.14
C ILE A 29 16.39 -1.79 8.34
N GLU A 30 15.33 -2.18 9.04
CA GLU A 30 14.19 -2.92 8.50
C GLU A 30 14.49 -4.29 7.87
N CYS A 31 13.55 -5.20 8.04
CA CYS A 31 13.48 -6.50 7.39
C CYS A 31 11.98 -6.83 7.26
N GLY A 32 11.28 -5.99 6.48
CA GLY A 32 9.87 -5.70 6.68
C GLY A 32 8.88 -6.63 5.99
N MET A 33 7.79 -6.95 6.72
CA MET A 33 6.43 -7.18 6.22
C MET A 33 5.45 -6.23 6.98
N PHE A 34 4.36 -5.78 6.33
CA PHE A 34 3.51 -4.59 6.64
C PHE A 34 2.68 -4.53 7.94
N GLN A 35 2.18 -3.31 8.35
CA GLN A 35 0.93 -3.08 9.15
C GLN A 35 0.53 -1.59 9.49
N GLY A 36 -0.73 -1.33 9.95
CA GLY A 36 -1.30 0.00 10.34
C GLY A 36 -2.51 0.00 11.34
N GLY A 37 -2.86 1.15 11.97
CA GLY A 37 -3.91 1.29 13.03
C GLY A 37 -4.35 2.72 13.44
N ARG A 38 -5.43 2.87 14.26
CA ARG A 38 -6.18 4.13 14.54
C ARG A 38 -5.43 5.25 15.29
N SER A 39 -4.27 4.98 15.89
CA SER A 39 -3.43 5.99 16.56
C SER A 39 -2.35 6.60 15.66
N ALA A 40 -2.19 6.11 14.43
CA ALA A 40 -1.10 6.48 13.53
C ALA A 40 -1.07 7.99 13.25
N GLY A 41 -2.22 8.60 12.95
CA GLY A 41 -2.29 10.04 12.63
C GLY A 41 -1.90 10.98 13.78
N ARG A 42 -2.00 10.57 15.06
CA ARG A 42 -1.53 11.37 16.20
C ARG A 42 -0.04 11.14 16.45
N ARG A 43 0.42 9.90 16.32
CA ARG A 43 1.82 9.51 16.48
C ARG A 43 2.73 10.08 15.39
N ASN A 44 2.22 10.24 14.16
CA ASN A 44 2.97 10.80 13.04
C ASN A 44 3.17 12.34 13.13
N ARG A 45 2.49 13.01 14.07
CA ARG A 45 2.53 14.47 14.26
C ARG A 45 3.29 14.92 15.51
N ARG A 46 3.82 13.99 16.30
CA ARG A 46 4.55 14.28 17.53
C ARG A 46 5.75 13.35 17.62
N PHE A 47 6.93 13.90 17.38
CA PHE A 47 8.18 13.15 17.47
C PHE A 47 8.56 12.95 18.95
N ALA A 48 9.06 11.77 19.28
CA ALA A 48 9.65 11.48 20.60
C ALA A 48 11.11 11.97 20.70
N PHE A 49 11.61 12.63 19.67
CA PHE A 49 12.97 13.14 19.51
C PHE A 49 12.90 14.57 18.97
N ALA A 50 13.97 15.35 19.16
CA ALA A 50 14.12 16.66 18.54
C ALA A 50 14.51 16.48 17.07
N PRO A 51 13.66 16.86 16.07
CA PRO A 51 13.98 16.67 14.65
C PRO A 51 15.27 17.38 14.21
N GLN A 52 15.76 18.33 15.01
CA GLN A 52 16.98 19.08 14.77
C GLN A 52 18.27 18.28 15.04
N GLU A 53 18.18 17.18 15.77
CA GLU A 53 19.31 16.30 16.13
C GLU A 53 19.53 15.20 15.08
N ILE A 54 18.68 15.11 14.06
CA ILE A 54 18.70 14.07 13.04
C ILE A 54 19.69 14.43 11.94
N ALA A 55 20.81 13.70 11.87
CA ALA A 55 21.88 13.97 10.89
C ALA A 55 21.53 13.54 9.45
N PHE A 56 20.71 12.49 9.29
CA PHE A 56 20.26 11.95 8.01
C PHE A 56 18.86 11.34 8.14
N VAL A 57 18.09 11.35 7.05
CA VAL A 57 16.74 10.79 7.02
C VAL A 57 16.65 9.73 5.92
N LEU A 58 16.38 8.49 6.34
CA LEU A 58 15.93 7.44 5.44
C LEU A 58 14.40 7.52 5.37
N LEU A 59 13.86 7.90 4.20
CA LEU A 59 12.42 7.95 3.99
C LEU A 59 11.94 6.60 3.44
N VAL A 60 11.42 5.77 4.33
CA VAL A 60 10.73 4.53 3.96
C VAL A 60 9.28 4.88 3.68
N GLU A 61 8.92 4.92 2.39
CA GLU A 61 7.57 4.92 1.80
C GLU A 61 7.32 6.04 0.77
N SER A 62 7.16 5.64 -0.50
CA SER A 62 6.86 6.53 -1.64
C SER A 62 5.82 5.98 -2.62
N THR A 63 5.12 4.88 -2.29
CA THR A 63 3.99 4.29 -3.05
C THR A 63 2.88 5.26 -3.43
N TYR A 64 2.73 6.36 -2.68
CA TYR A 64 1.77 7.43 -2.93
C TYR A 64 2.42 8.78 -3.31
N GLY A 65 3.73 8.81 -3.51
CA GLY A 65 4.52 10.03 -3.73
C GLY A 65 4.11 10.86 -4.95
N ASN A 66 3.36 10.28 -5.89
CA ASN A 66 2.83 10.96 -7.08
C ASN A 66 1.32 11.25 -7.02
N ARG A 67 0.59 10.86 -5.97
CA ARG A 67 -0.87 10.98 -5.92
C ARG A 67 -1.38 11.59 -4.61
N SER A 68 -2.48 12.31 -4.72
CA SER A 68 -3.27 12.75 -3.56
C SER A 68 -4.32 11.69 -3.23
N HIS A 69 -4.63 11.51 -1.96
CA HIS A 69 -5.81 10.72 -1.59
C HIS A 69 -7.09 11.45 -1.99
N LYS A 70 -8.16 10.68 -2.24
CA LYS A 70 -9.52 11.23 -2.27
C LYS A 70 -9.86 11.75 -0.87
N SER A 71 -10.70 12.79 -0.79
CA SER A 71 -11.15 13.29 0.51
C SER A 71 -11.91 12.20 1.28
N ARG A 72 -11.99 12.35 2.62
CA ARG A 72 -12.75 11.42 3.46
C ARG A 72 -14.22 11.33 3.02
N VAL A 73 -14.82 12.46 2.62
CA VAL A 73 -16.21 12.53 2.13
C VAL A 73 -16.35 11.70 0.85
N GLN A 74 -15.54 11.97 -0.17
CA GLN A 74 -15.54 11.21 -1.43
C GLN A 74 -15.29 9.71 -1.22
N THR A 75 -14.40 9.37 -0.29
CA THR A 75 -14.09 7.98 0.09
C THR A 75 -15.30 7.30 0.72
N LEU A 76 -16.02 8.01 1.61
CA LEU A 76 -17.22 7.50 2.26
C LEU A 76 -18.39 7.41 1.27
N ASP A 77 -18.54 8.36 0.35
CA ASP A 77 -19.59 8.35 -0.67
C ASP A 77 -19.39 7.18 -1.65
N GLU A 78 -18.17 6.92 -2.10
CA GLU A 78 -17.87 5.76 -2.95
C GLU A 78 -18.08 4.43 -2.23
N PHE A 79 -17.71 4.36 -0.95
CA PHE A 79 -17.94 3.18 -0.14
C PHE A 79 -19.43 2.96 0.14
N ALA A 80 -20.17 4.03 0.47
CA ALA A 80 -21.61 4.00 0.66
C ALA A 80 -22.32 3.62 -0.64
N TYR A 81 -21.89 4.14 -1.79
CA TYR A 81 -22.40 3.73 -3.10
C TYR A 81 -22.15 2.25 -3.36
N ALA A 82 -20.92 1.76 -3.18
CA ALA A 82 -20.59 0.35 -3.38
C ALA A 82 -21.39 -0.57 -2.45
N LEU A 83 -21.59 -0.17 -1.19
CA LEU A 83 -22.43 -0.88 -0.24
C LEU A 83 -23.90 -0.82 -0.64
N THR A 84 -24.42 0.34 -1.03
CA THR A 84 -25.83 0.54 -1.37
C THR A 84 -26.21 -0.19 -2.67
N ASP A 85 -25.36 -0.14 -3.70
CA ASP A 85 -25.48 -0.94 -4.93
C ASP A 85 -25.55 -2.44 -4.61
N THR A 86 -24.75 -2.90 -3.63
CA THR A 86 -24.75 -4.29 -3.18
C THR A 86 -25.97 -4.65 -2.31
N ILE A 87 -26.41 -3.73 -1.45
CA ILE A 87 -27.48 -3.92 -0.44
C ILE A 87 -28.88 -3.73 -1.01
N ALA A 88 -29.04 -3.00 -2.12
CA ALA A 88 -30.34 -2.75 -2.78
C ALA A 88 -31.14 -4.02 -3.16
N SER A 89 -30.57 -5.21 -2.94
CA SER A 89 -31.21 -6.52 -3.07
C SER A 89 -31.86 -7.10 -1.79
N ARG A 90 -31.81 -6.44 -0.61
CA ARG A 90 -32.41 -7.00 0.64
C ARG A 90 -33.01 -5.97 1.64
N ARG A 91 -34.05 -6.43 2.36
CA ARG A 91 -34.57 -5.84 3.60
C ARG A 91 -33.82 -6.44 4.81
N GLY A 92 -33.25 -5.59 5.68
CA GLY A 92 -32.55 -5.96 6.91
C GLY A 92 -31.06 -5.58 6.90
N GLY A 93 -30.59 -4.91 7.97
CA GLY A 93 -29.25 -4.31 8.05
C GLY A 93 -28.08 -5.32 8.02
N PRO A 94 -26.84 -4.84 7.79
CA PRO A 94 -25.67 -5.69 7.62
C PRO A 94 -25.33 -6.42 8.92
N ARG A 95 -25.30 -7.76 8.88
CA ARG A 95 -24.77 -8.60 9.97
C ARG A 95 -23.32 -8.96 9.67
N MET A 96 -22.40 -8.57 10.55
CA MET A 96 -21.00 -8.96 10.46
C MET A 96 -20.83 -10.40 10.97
N LYS A 97 -20.18 -11.26 10.19
CA LYS A 97 -19.82 -12.62 10.59
C LYS A 97 -18.34 -12.85 10.33
N PHE A 98 -17.59 -13.15 11.39
CA PHE A 98 -16.20 -13.59 11.26
C PHE A 98 -16.16 -15.04 10.76
N THR A 99 -15.20 -15.36 9.90
CA THR A 99 -15.06 -16.67 9.25
C THR A 99 -13.62 -17.14 9.43
N GLU A 100 -13.41 -18.06 10.35
CA GLU A 100 -12.08 -18.48 10.79
C GLU A 100 -11.69 -19.85 10.23
N SER A 101 -12.65 -20.75 10.01
CA SER A 101 -12.38 -22.08 9.45
C SER A 101 -12.33 -22.10 7.91
N VAL A 102 -11.65 -23.09 7.36
CA VAL A 102 -11.57 -23.32 5.90
C VAL A 102 -12.94 -23.69 5.36
N GLU A 103 -13.67 -24.56 6.06
CA GLU A 103 -15.00 -25.05 5.68
C GLU A 103 -16.02 -23.90 5.65
N GLU A 104 -15.96 -22.99 6.62
CA GLU A 104 -16.77 -21.77 6.61
C GLU A 104 -16.45 -20.89 5.41
N SER A 105 -15.16 -20.69 5.12
CA SER A 105 -14.73 -19.91 3.95
C SER A 105 -15.19 -20.53 2.64
N MET A 106 -15.16 -21.86 2.54
CA MET A 106 -15.63 -22.58 1.37
C MET A 106 -17.15 -22.44 1.19
N ARG A 107 -17.92 -22.48 2.27
CA ARG A 107 -19.37 -22.27 2.24
C ARG A 107 -19.76 -20.89 1.70
N ILE A 108 -18.95 -19.86 1.92
CA ILE A 108 -19.21 -18.51 1.36
C ILE A 108 -19.22 -18.55 -0.18
N ASN A 109 -18.45 -19.44 -0.82
CA ASN A 109 -18.36 -19.49 -2.28
C ASN A 109 -19.66 -19.94 -2.97
N SER A 110 -20.61 -20.54 -2.24
CA SER A 110 -21.93 -20.88 -2.78
C SER A 110 -22.92 -19.72 -2.73
N VAL A 111 -22.59 -18.62 -2.03
CA VAL A 111 -23.47 -17.45 -1.92
C VAL A 111 -23.53 -16.71 -3.26
N ARG A 112 -24.74 -16.56 -3.81
CA ARG A 112 -24.94 -15.93 -5.12
C ARG A 112 -25.28 -14.45 -5.05
N SER A 113 -25.88 -13.94 -3.99
CA SER A 113 -26.21 -12.51 -3.88
C SER A 113 -26.32 -12.06 -2.43
N GLY A 114 -26.27 -10.74 -2.22
CA GLY A 114 -26.55 -10.11 -0.91
C GLY A 114 -25.48 -10.35 0.15
N ALA A 115 -24.22 -10.56 -0.24
CA ALA A 115 -23.09 -10.68 0.68
C ALA A 115 -21.93 -9.78 0.26
N ALA A 116 -21.33 -9.12 1.25
CA ALA A 116 -20.04 -8.45 1.11
C ALA A 116 -18.97 -9.34 1.77
N ILE A 117 -17.95 -9.70 1.01
CA ILE A 117 -16.85 -10.57 1.47
C ILE A 117 -15.61 -9.72 1.64
N ILE A 118 -15.08 -9.65 2.86
CA ILE A 118 -13.80 -9.01 3.15
C ILE A 118 -12.80 -10.11 3.43
N SER A 119 -11.75 -10.20 2.62
CA SER A 119 -10.80 -11.31 2.67
C SER A 119 -9.37 -10.84 2.36
N ALA A 120 -8.41 -11.48 3.01
CA ALA A 120 -6.97 -11.30 2.76
C ALA A 120 -6.47 -12.29 1.68
N SER A 121 -5.37 -11.98 0.97
CA SER A 121 -4.49 -10.80 1.11
C SER A 121 -4.93 -9.61 0.26
N GLY A 122 -4.59 -8.39 0.69
CA GLY A 122 -5.07 -7.14 0.07
C GLY A 122 -4.60 -6.86 -1.36
N MET A 123 -3.62 -7.61 -1.88
CA MET A 123 -3.15 -7.55 -3.27
C MET A 123 -3.52 -8.78 -4.11
N CYS A 124 -4.30 -9.70 -3.52
CA CYS A 124 -4.83 -10.89 -4.18
C CYS A 124 -3.80 -11.95 -4.63
N ASP A 125 -2.56 -11.91 -4.17
CA ASP A 125 -1.55 -12.93 -4.55
C ASP A 125 -1.61 -14.21 -3.71
N GLY A 126 -2.27 -14.16 -2.55
CA GLY A 126 -2.42 -15.30 -1.66
C GLY A 126 -3.69 -15.25 -0.82
N GLY A 127 -3.91 -16.31 -0.04
CA GLY A 127 -5.02 -16.40 0.89
C GLY A 127 -6.39 -16.69 0.26
N ARG A 128 -7.43 -16.56 1.09
CA ARG A 128 -8.81 -16.94 0.76
C ARG A 128 -9.42 -16.05 -0.32
N VAL A 129 -8.93 -14.82 -0.50
CA VAL A 129 -9.41 -13.90 -1.54
C VAL A 129 -9.29 -14.49 -2.94
N LYS A 130 -8.25 -15.30 -3.23
CA LYS A 130 -8.11 -15.96 -4.55
C LYS A 130 -9.21 -16.97 -4.79
N HIS A 131 -9.64 -17.69 -3.76
CA HIS A 131 -10.79 -18.58 -3.87
C HIS A 131 -12.05 -17.77 -4.12
N HIS A 132 -12.31 -16.71 -3.36
CA HIS A 132 -13.51 -15.89 -3.58
C HIS A 132 -13.51 -15.22 -4.96
N LEU A 133 -12.36 -14.74 -5.47
CA LEU A 133 -12.24 -14.21 -6.82
C LEU A 133 -12.52 -15.27 -7.87
N ARG A 134 -11.99 -16.49 -7.72
CA ARG A 134 -12.27 -17.62 -8.64
C ARG A 134 -13.77 -17.84 -8.87
N TYR A 135 -14.59 -17.71 -7.82
CA TYR A 135 -16.05 -17.94 -7.94
C TYR A 135 -16.83 -16.70 -8.42
N ASN A 136 -16.26 -15.48 -8.30
CA ASN A 136 -17.03 -14.24 -8.47
C ASN A 136 -16.52 -13.31 -9.58
N ILE A 137 -15.26 -13.37 -9.99
CA ILE A 137 -14.68 -12.40 -10.93
C ILE A 137 -15.31 -12.42 -12.33
N SER A 138 -15.82 -13.59 -12.73
CA SER A 138 -16.50 -13.78 -14.01
C SER A 138 -18.01 -13.54 -13.94
N ARG A 139 -18.52 -13.00 -12.83
CA ARG A 139 -19.95 -12.73 -12.66
C ARG A 139 -20.20 -11.22 -12.82
N PRO A 140 -20.93 -10.77 -13.87
CA PRO A 140 -21.15 -9.35 -14.12
C PRO A 140 -21.99 -8.64 -13.04
N GLU A 141 -22.77 -9.40 -12.28
CA GLU A 141 -23.54 -8.90 -11.13
C GLU A 141 -22.69 -8.68 -9.87
N CYS A 142 -21.43 -9.14 -9.86
CA CYS A 142 -20.52 -8.95 -8.75
C CYS A 142 -19.67 -7.68 -8.89
N SER A 143 -19.27 -7.13 -7.75
CA SER A 143 -18.37 -5.99 -7.64
C SER A 143 -17.12 -6.38 -6.85
N ILE A 144 -15.95 -5.93 -7.29
CA ILE A 144 -14.66 -6.07 -6.60
C ILE A 144 -14.20 -4.68 -6.20
N VAL A 145 -13.93 -4.50 -4.90
CA VAL A 145 -13.54 -3.20 -4.35
C VAL A 145 -12.14 -3.29 -3.77
N PHE A 146 -11.20 -2.56 -4.36
CA PHE A 146 -9.84 -2.40 -3.85
C PHE A 146 -9.74 -1.14 -3.00
N VAL A 147 -9.39 -1.28 -1.73
CA VAL A 147 -9.34 -0.16 -0.76
C VAL A 147 -7.93 0.43 -0.56
N GLY A 148 -6.94 -0.07 -1.30
CA GLY A 148 -5.55 0.35 -1.17
C GLY A 148 -4.75 0.11 -2.44
N PHE A 149 -3.49 0.56 -2.42
CA PHE A 149 -2.53 0.39 -3.52
C PHE A 149 -2.33 -1.09 -3.89
N GLN A 150 -2.12 -1.34 -5.18
CA GLN A 150 -1.85 -2.65 -5.74
C GLN A 150 -0.49 -2.61 -6.43
N ALA A 151 0.46 -3.39 -5.91
CA ALA A 151 1.83 -3.41 -6.42
C ALA A 151 1.90 -3.99 -7.85
N ALA A 152 2.82 -3.48 -8.67
CA ALA A 152 3.14 -4.10 -9.96
C ALA A 152 3.40 -5.62 -9.80
N GLY A 153 2.97 -6.40 -10.79
CA GLY A 153 3.12 -7.86 -10.81
C GLY A 153 2.00 -8.65 -10.11
N THR A 154 1.34 -8.04 -9.12
CA THR A 154 0.28 -8.69 -8.32
C THR A 154 -0.99 -8.98 -9.14
N LEU A 155 -1.77 -9.98 -8.72
CA LEU A 155 -3.09 -10.25 -9.32
C LEU A 155 -4.01 -9.02 -9.20
N GLY A 156 -4.04 -8.38 -8.03
CA GLY A 156 -4.88 -7.23 -7.79
C GLY A 156 -4.56 -6.04 -8.69
N ARG A 157 -3.28 -5.79 -8.98
CA ARG A 157 -2.87 -4.73 -9.92
C ARG A 157 -3.36 -5.00 -11.33
N ARG A 158 -3.27 -6.24 -11.83
CA ARG A 158 -3.80 -6.60 -13.16
C ARG A 158 -5.30 -6.33 -13.27
N ILE A 159 -6.05 -6.63 -12.21
CA ILE A 159 -7.50 -6.38 -12.17
C ILE A 159 -7.77 -4.86 -12.18
N VAL A 160 -7.06 -4.10 -11.35
CA VAL A 160 -7.19 -2.63 -11.30
C VAL A 160 -6.82 -1.96 -12.62
N ASP A 161 -5.79 -2.45 -13.31
CA ASP A 161 -5.34 -1.95 -14.61
C ASP A 161 -6.31 -2.34 -15.76
N GLY A 162 -7.39 -3.07 -15.47
CA GLY A 162 -8.47 -3.33 -16.42
C GLY A 162 -8.29 -4.58 -17.29
N ALA A 163 -7.45 -5.53 -16.86
CA ALA A 163 -7.26 -6.80 -17.58
C ALA A 163 -8.61 -7.50 -17.84
N LYS A 164 -8.86 -7.90 -19.09
CA LYS A 164 -10.09 -8.62 -19.47
C LYS A 164 -10.09 -10.08 -19.05
N THR A 165 -8.90 -10.65 -18.84
CA THR A 165 -8.68 -12.00 -18.37
C THR A 165 -7.53 -12.01 -17.38
N VAL A 166 -7.67 -12.75 -16.27
CA VAL A 166 -6.62 -12.95 -15.28
C VAL A 166 -6.45 -14.44 -14.97
N ARG A 167 -5.28 -14.82 -14.44
CA ARG A 167 -5.04 -16.21 -13.99
C ARG A 167 -5.20 -16.32 -12.48
N ILE A 168 -6.00 -17.28 -12.03
CA ILE A 168 -6.21 -17.58 -10.62
C ILE A 168 -5.97 -19.07 -10.43
N PHE A 169 -4.96 -19.44 -9.63
CA PHE A 169 -4.47 -20.82 -9.48
C PHE A 169 -4.07 -21.47 -10.83
N GLY A 170 -3.43 -20.71 -11.71
CA GLY A 170 -3.00 -21.16 -13.04
C GLY A 170 -4.09 -21.07 -14.11
N GLU A 171 -5.36 -21.16 -13.71
CA GLU A 171 -6.51 -21.18 -14.61
C GLU A 171 -6.97 -19.78 -15.05
N PRO A 172 -7.39 -19.58 -16.31
CA PRO A 172 -7.86 -18.30 -16.81
C PRO A 172 -9.32 -18.00 -16.41
N TYR A 173 -9.58 -16.75 -16.01
CA TYR A 173 -10.92 -16.24 -15.69
C TYR A 173 -11.16 -14.91 -16.39
N ALA A 174 -12.31 -14.77 -17.04
CA ALA A 174 -12.75 -13.50 -17.61
C ALA A 174 -13.13 -12.53 -16.49
N VAL A 175 -12.67 -11.28 -16.57
CA VAL A 175 -13.02 -10.21 -15.64
C VAL A 175 -14.28 -9.54 -16.14
N ARG A 176 -15.42 -9.96 -15.58
CA ARG A 176 -16.75 -9.40 -15.88
C ARG A 176 -17.34 -8.63 -14.70
N ALA A 177 -16.89 -8.93 -13.48
CA ALA A 177 -17.26 -8.17 -12.30
C ALA A 177 -16.85 -6.70 -12.45
N LYS A 178 -17.67 -5.80 -11.88
CA LYS A 178 -17.36 -4.36 -11.81
C LYS A 178 -16.17 -4.15 -10.87
N VAL A 179 -15.20 -3.33 -11.25
CA VAL A 179 -14.00 -3.07 -10.45
C VAL A 179 -14.03 -1.63 -9.95
N PHE A 180 -13.90 -1.46 -8.63
CA PHE A 180 -13.85 -0.16 -7.96
C PHE A 180 -12.56 0.00 -7.17
N THR A 181 -12.02 1.22 -7.15
CA THR A 181 -10.83 1.58 -6.36
C THR A 181 -11.15 2.73 -5.41
N ILE A 182 -11.06 2.44 -4.10
CA ILE A 182 -11.27 3.40 -3.03
C ILE A 182 -9.89 3.83 -2.51
N GLY A 183 -9.36 4.91 -3.09
CA GLY A 183 -7.99 5.38 -2.85
C GLY A 183 -7.74 6.10 -1.52
N GLY A 184 -8.73 6.21 -0.63
CA GLY A 184 -8.64 6.97 0.62
C GLY A 184 -8.57 6.16 1.92
N LEU A 185 -8.59 4.82 1.83
CA LEU A 185 -8.55 3.94 3.01
C LEU A 185 -7.17 3.32 3.28
N SER A 186 -6.14 3.74 2.55
CA SER A 186 -4.77 3.30 2.82
C SER A 186 -4.22 3.89 4.12
N ALA A 187 -3.40 3.12 4.82
CA ALA A 187 -2.71 3.56 6.05
C ALA A 187 -1.51 4.49 5.76
N HIS A 188 -1.14 4.67 4.50
CA HIS A 188 0.06 5.39 4.08
C HIS A 188 -0.23 6.87 3.86
N ALA A 189 0.77 7.73 4.06
CA ALA A 189 0.63 9.17 3.82
C ALA A 189 0.61 9.46 2.30
N ASP A 190 -0.26 10.36 1.86
CA ASP A 190 -0.22 10.86 0.49
C ASP A 190 0.88 11.91 0.31
N ARG A 191 1.12 12.34 -0.94
CA ARG A 191 2.19 13.32 -1.23
C ARG A 191 2.10 14.59 -0.36
N PRO A 192 0.94 15.28 -0.23
CA PRO A 192 0.83 16.44 0.64
C PRO A 192 1.15 16.13 2.12
N ALA A 193 0.68 14.99 2.64
CA ALA A 193 0.99 14.60 4.01
C ALA A 193 2.49 14.31 4.22
N LEU A 194 3.15 13.64 3.26
CA LEU A 194 4.61 13.41 3.29
C LEU A 194 5.39 14.72 3.24
N LEU A 195 5.04 15.63 2.33
CA LEU A 195 5.69 16.93 2.23
C LEU A 195 5.42 17.81 3.45
N GLY A 196 4.22 17.74 4.02
CA GLY A 196 3.87 18.40 5.27
C GLY A 196 4.70 17.86 6.44
N TRP A 197 4.87 16.54 6.54
CA TRP A 197 5.74 15.92 7.53
C TRP A 197 7.20 16.42 7.41
N LEU A 198 7.77 16.41 6.21
CA LEU A 198 9.12 16.95 5.95
C LEU A 198 9.27 18.44 6.32
N GLY A 199 8.19 19.22 6.20
CA GLY A 199 8.16 20.63 6.57
C GLY A 199 8.40 20.91 8.06
N HIS A 200 8.37 19.91 8.94
CA HIS A 200 8.63 20.09 10.38
C HIS A 200 10.13 20.13 10.73
N PHE A 201 11.02 19.85 9.79
CA PHE A 201 12.46 19.96 9.99
C PHE A 201 12.91 21.42 9.89
N LYS A 202 13.68 21.90 10.87
CA LYS A 202 14.22 23.28 10.86
C LYS A 202 15.40 23.47 9.92
N ARG A 203 16.14 22.39 9.63
CA ARG A 203 17.27 22.35 8.69
C ARG A 203 17.10 21.13 7.79
N ALA A 204 17.47 21.26 6.52
CA ALA A 204 17.47 20.15 5.60
C ALA A 204 18.50 19.09 6.06
N PRO A 205 18.15 17.79 6.05
CA PRO A 205 19.12 16.71 6.21
C PRO A 205 20.26 16.83 5.19
N ARG A 206 21.45 16.35 5.56
CA ARG A 206 22.61 16.34 4.65
C ARG A 206 22.35 15.54 3.38
N GLN A 207 21.54 14.49 3.48
CA GLN A 207 21.09 13.64 2.39
C GLN A 207 19.74 13.01 2.74
N THR A 208 18.89 12.81 1.74
CA THR A 208 17.60 12.11 1.85
C THR A 208 17.55 11.01 0.78
N TRP A 209 17.23 9.78 1.18
CA TRP A 209 17.00 8.68 0.23
C TRP A 209 15.53 8.28 0.23
N ILE A 210 14.96 8.12 -0.95
CA ILE A 210 13.55 7.77 -1.17
C ILE A 210 13.49 6.33 -1.63
N VAL A 211 12.91 5.50 -0.77
CA VAL A 211 12.75 4.07 -1.01
C VAL A 211 11.27 3.68 -0.87
N HIS A 212 10.97 2.41 -1.10
CA HIS A 212 9.65 1.81 -0.91
C HIS A 212 8.54 2.46 -1.76
N GLY A 213 8.76 2.52 -3.08
CA GLY A 213 7.86 3.07 -4.07
C GLY A 213 8.23 2.65 -5.48
N GLU A 214 7.22 2.57 -6.36
CA GLU A 214 7.48 2.37 -7.80
C GLU A 214 8.31 3.55 -8.34
N PRO A 215 9.23 3.32 -9.31
CA PRO A 215 10.17 4.35 -9.75
C PRO A 215 9.50 5.69 -10.13
N PRO A 216 8.37 5.73 -10.87
CA PRO A 216 7.71 6.98 -11.19
C PRO A 216 7.27 7.77 -9.95
N ALA A 217 6.77 7.09 -8.91
CA ALA A 217 6.31 7.72 -7.69
C ALA A 217 7.48 8.20 -6.82
N ALA A 218 8.54 7.39 -6.71
CA ALA A 218 9.76 7.75 -6.00
C ALA A 218 10.47 8.95 -6.65
N HIS A 219 10.59 8.97 -7.98
CA HIS A 219 11.16 10.10 -8.72
C HIS A 219 10.30 11.36 -8.63
N ALA A 220 8.97 11.24 -8.69
CA ALA A 220 8.09 12.39 -8.51
C ALA A 220 8.28 13.02 -7.11
N LEU A 221 8.34 12.19 -6.05
CA LEU A 221 8.59 12.67 -4.70
C LEU A 221 9.99 13.30 -4.57
N ARG A 222 11.00 12.73 -5.24
CA ARG A 222 12.37 13.29 -5.30
C ARG A 222 12.36 14.73 -5.79
N GLU A 223 11.67 14.99 -6.88
CA GLU A 223 11.61 16.34 -7.44
C GLU A 223 10.90 17.33 -6.50
N GLU A 224 9.83 16.91 -5.82
CA GLU A 224 9.15 17.76 -4.84
C GLU A 224 10.02 18.08 -3.62
N ILE A 225 10.83 17.12 -3.16
CA ILE A 225 11.79 17.32 -2.06
C ILE A 225 12.94 18.22 -2.52
N ARG A 226 13.46 18.03 -3.73
CA ARG A 226 14.50 18.90 -4.31
C ARG A 226 14.02 20.35 -4.47
N ARG A 227 12.76 20.57 -4.83
CA ARG A 227 12.15 21.92 -4.88
C ARG A 227 12.10 22.61 -3.51
N LYS A 228 12.16 21.87 -2.40
CA LYS A 228 12.33 22.42 -1.05
C LYS A 228 13.78 22.77 -0.69
N GLY A 229 14.72 22.58 -1.62
CA GLY A 229 16.15 22.81 -1.41
C GLY A 229 16.89 21.67 -0.70
N TRP A 230 16.26 20.50 -0.58
CA TRP A 230 16.87 19.34 0.08
C TRP A 230 17.63 18.48 -0.94
N ARG A 231 18.72 17.85 -0.51
CA ARG A 231 19.38 16.80 -1.30
C ARG A 231 18.57 15.52 -1.19
N ALA A 232 18.09 15.02 -2.34
CA ALA A 232 17.29 13.81 -2.40
C ALA A 232 17.66 12.91 -3.58
N GLU A 233 17.71 11.60 -3.33
CA GLU A 233 18.05 10.56 -4.30
C GLU A 233 17.13 9.35 -4.17
N VAL A 234 16.98 8.60 -5.27
CA VAL A 234 16.30 7.30 -5.30
C VAL A 234 17.39 6.26 -5.56
N PRO A 235 17.73 5.40 -4.60
CA PRO A 235 18.81 4.45 -4.75
C PRO A 235 18.42 3.28 -5.66
N SER A 236 19.42 2.68 -6.31
CA SER A 236 19.27 1.46 -7.11
C SER A 236 19.30 0.20 -6.21
N PRO A 237 18.64 -0.90 -6.61
CA PRO A 237 18.80 -2.19 -5.94
C PRO A 237 20.26 -2.61 -5.80
N GLY A 238 20.67 -3.02 -4.60
CA GLY A 238 22.05 -3.44 -4.30
C GLY A 238 23.07 -2.30 -4.24
N GLN A 239 22.65 -1.05 -4.42
CA GLN A 239 23.55 0.11 -4.29
C GLN A 239 24.07 0.19 -2.85
N THR A 240 25.37 0.38 -2.71
CA THR A 240 26.04 0.69 -1.44
C THR A 240 26.50 2.14 -1.46
N ILE A 241 26.25 2.85 -0.37
CA ILE A 241 26.61 4.25 -0.20
C ILE A 241 27.36 4.42 1.12
N GLU A 242 28.43 5.20 1.11
CA GLU A 242 29.11 5.58 2.35
C GLU A 242 28.26 6.60 3.12
N ILE A 243 28.01 6.28 4.38
CA ILE A 243 27.29 7.10 5.34
C ILE A 243 28.23 7.41 6.51
N ALA A 244 28.83 8.60 6.46
CA ALA A 244 29.85 9.10 7.38
C ALA A 244 31.26 8.49 7.22
#